data_AF-F3NBU1-F1
#
_entry.id   AF-F3NBU1-F1
#
_cell.length_a   1.000
_cell.length_b   1.000
_cell.length_c   1.000
_cell.angle_alpha   90.00
_cell.angle_beta   90.00
_cell.angle_gamma   90.00
#
_symmetry.space_group_name_H-M   'P 1'
#
loop_
_entity.id
_entity.type
_entity.pdbx_description
1 polymer ?
#
loop_
_entity_poly.entity_id
_entity_poly.type
_entity_poly.pdbx_seq_one_letter_code
_entity_poly.pdbx_strand_id
1 'polypeptide(L)'
;MDVAVSTTALHYLPAPVLASTYRALAALLRPGCALVNGDHFPPEESPCADLTAHVGRRRVERTGAPGHEDEDWESWWRAAAADPELTDLFEQREKTRPASGDGNQHLSVARHTELLHRAGFRHVTPVWQAGDSRVLVSLKG
;
A
#
# COMPACT_ATOMS: atom_id res chain seq x y z
N MET A 1 -4.09 18.38 15.32
CA MET A 1 -3.39 17.09 15.19
C MET A 1 -3.15 16.92 13.70
N ASP A 2 -1.90 16.80 13.27
CA ASP A 2 -1.58 16.68 11.85
C ASP A 2 -1.49 15.20 11.49
N VAL A 3 -1.83 14.88 10.24
CA VAL A 3 -1.87 13.50 9.76
C VAL A 3 -1.23 13.41 8.39
N ALA A 4 -0.25 12.52 8.24
CA ALA A 4 0.20 12.04 6.95
C ALA A 4 -0.67 10.86 6.53
N VAL A 5 -1.22 10.88 5.32
CA VAL A 5 -2.13 9.85 4.82
C VAL A 5 -1.57 9.26 3.53
N SER A 6 -1.61 7.95 3.41
CA SER A 6 -1.32 7.21 2.18
C SER A 6 -2.33 6.09 2.00
N THR A 7 -2.71 5.83 0.74
CA THR A 7 -3.61 4.73 0.37
C THR A 7 -3.07 4.01 -0.86
N THR A 8 -2.98 2.69 -0.81
CA THR A 8 -2.62 1.80 -1.94
C THR A 8 -1.39 2.27 -2.72
N ALA A 9 -0.38 2.74 -1.99
CA ALA A 9 0.80 3.36 -2.59
C ALA A 9 2.12 2.88 -1.97
N LEU A 10 2.16 2.69 -0.65
CA LEU A 10 3.41 2.33 0.02
C LEU A 10 3.84 0.90 -0.30
N HIS A 11 2.92 0.00 -0.65
CA HIS A 11 3.25 -1.37 -1.05
C HIS A 11 4.16 -1.48 -2.29
N TYR A 12 4.20 -0.46 -3.15
CA TYR A 12 5.11 -0.45 -4.30
C TYR A 12 6.58 -0.21 -3.91
N LEU A 13 6.84 0.29 -2.70
CA LEU A 13 8.19 0.58 -2.26
C LEU A 13 8.92 -0.71 -1.83
N PRO A 14 10.14 -0.97 -2.30
CA PRO A 14 10.96 -2.03 -1.74
C PRO A 14 11.18 -1.81 -0.24
N ALA A 15 11.31 -2.88 0.55
CA ALA A 15 11.39 -2.78 2.01
C ALA A 15 12.44 -1.77 2.56
N PRO A 16 13.65 -1.63 1.99
CA PRO A 16 14.61 -0.61 2.42
C PRO A 16 14.15 0.83 2.16
N VAL A 17 13.44 1.06 1.04
CA VAL A 17 12.88 2.37 0.67
C VAL A 17 11.68 2.68 1.55
N LEU A 18 10.82 1.69 1.83
CA LEU A 18 9.73 1.82 2.79
C LEU A 18 10.23 2.23 4.18
N ALA A 19 11.26 1.54 4.69
CA ALA A 19 11.85 1.87 5.99
C ALA A 19 12.39 3.31 6.04
N SER A 20 13.03 3.77 4.95
CA SER A 20 13.52 5.14 4.81
C SER A 20 12.37 6.15 4.75
N THR A 21 11.29 5.80 4.06
CA THR A 21 10.07 6.61 3.96
C THR A 21 9.40 6.79 5.32
N TYR A 22 9.27 5.73 6.12
CA TYR A 22 8.76 5.85 7.49
C TYR A 22 9.62 6.72 8.38
N ARG A 23 10.96 6.63 8.27
CA ARG A 23 11.88 7.52 9.01
C ARG A 23 11.69 8.99 8.61
N ALA A 24 11.58 9.26 7.31
CA ALA A 24 11.35 10.61 6.80
C ALA A 24 10.02 11.18 7.30
N LEU A 25 8.93 10.41 7.21
CA LEU A 25 7.63 10.80 7.75
C LEU A 25 7.69 11.06 9.25
N ALA A 26 8.35 10.19 10.01
CA ALA A 26 8.49 10.36 11.46
C ALA A 26 9.34 11.59 11.86
N ALA A 27 10.23 12.06 10.99
CA ALA A 27 11.01 13.27 11.20
C ALA A 27 10.21 14.55 10.90
N LEU A 28 9.25 14.47 9.98
CA LEU A 28 8.37 15.59 9.61
C LEU A 28 7.19 15.75 10.59
N LEU A 29 6.75 14.66 11.22
CA LEU A 29 5.63 14.67 12.15
C LEU A 29 6.06 15.06 13.57
N ARG A 30 5.30 15.95 14.20
CA ARG A 30 5.45 16.31 15.61
C ARG A 30 4.91 15.21 16.53
N PRO A 31 5.39 15.10 17.78
CA PRO A 31 4.78 14.21 18.78
C PRO A 31 3.27 14.38 18.85
N GLY A 32 2.53 13.27 18.93
CA GLY A 32 1.07 13.24 18.91
C GLY A 32 0.43 13.34 17.52
N CYS A 33 1.20 13.50 16.43
CA CYS A 33 0.68 13.41 15.06
C CYS A 33 0.62 11.94 14.58
N ALA A 34 -0.09 11.69 13.48
CA ALA A 34 -0.33 10.33 12.99
C ALA A 34 0.14 10.11 11.54
N LEU A 35 0.52 8.87 11.24
CA LEU A 35 0.56 8.31 9.90
C LEU A 35 -0.60 7.34 9.75
N VAL A 36 -1.41 7.51 8.71
CA VAL A 36 -2.50 6.61 8.32
C VAL A 36 -2.12 5.96 6.99
N ASN A 37 -1.92 4.65 6.99
CA ASN A 37 -1.62 3.88 5.79
C ASN A 37 -2.75 2.88 5.52
N GLY A 38 -3.54 3.12 4.47
CA GLY A 38 -4.49 2.15 3.92
C GLY A 38 -3.81 1.32 2.85
N ASP A 39 -3.53 0.05 3.09
CA ASP A 39 -2.78 -0.78 2.14
C ASP A 39 -3.12 -2.27 2.27
N HIS A 40 -2.46 -3.10 1.45
CA HIS A 40 -2.52 -4.56 1.51
C HIS A 40 -1.46 -5.10 2.47
N PHE A 41 -1.88 -5.91 3.46
CA PHE A 41 -0.98 -6.48 4.46
C PHE A 41 -1.26 -7.98 4.65
N PRO A 42 -0.82 -8.86 3.74
CA PRO A 42 -1.14 -10.28 3.87
C PRO A 42 -0.57 -10.87 5.19
N PRO A 43 -1.25 -11.86 5.78
CA PRO A 43 -0.65 -12.75 6.77
C PRO A 43 0.67 -13.37 6.29
N GLU A 44 1.57 -13.71 7.21
CA GLU A 44 2.85 -14.34 6.86
C GLU A 44 2.68 -15.78 6.34
N GLU A 45 1.65 -16.48 6.82
CA GLU A 45 1.35 -17.84 6.37
C GLU A 45 0.63 -17.82 5.01
N SER A 46 1.26 -18.38 3.97
CA SER A 46 0.75 -18.38 2.60
C SER A 46 -0.69 -18.88 2.46
N PRO A 47 -1.14 -19.99 3.10
CA PRO A 47 -2.54 -20.42 3.00
C PRO A 47 -3.52 -19.38 3.56
N CYS A 48 -3.12 -18.66 4.62
CA CYS A 48 -3.92 -17.57 5.19
C CYS A 48 -3.91 -16.34 4.28
N ALA A 49 -2.78 -16.02 3.64
CA ALA A 49 -2.69 -14.95 2.66
C ALA A 49 -3.69 -15.17 1.51
N ASP A 50 -3.68 -16.35 0.91
CA ASP A 50 -4.60 -16.72 -0.18
C ASP A 50 -6.07 -16.60 0.25
N LEU A 51 -6.38 -17.09 1.45
CA LEU A 51 -7.73 -17.02 2.01
C LEU A 51 -8.18 -15.56 2.22
N THR A 52 -7.32 -14.71 2.80
CA THR A 52 -7.67 -13.31 3.06
C THR A 52 -7.83 -12.51 1.77
N ALA A 53 -6.96 -12.74 0.77
CA ALA A 53 -7.08 -12.16 -0.55
C ALA A 53 -8.38 -12.62 -1.23
N HIS A 54 -8.73 -13.91 -1.13
CA HIS A 54 -9.98 -14.44 -1.66
C HIS A 54 -11.21 -13.78 -1.00
N VAL A 55 -11.23 -13.68 0.33
CA VAL A 55 -12.32 -13.02 1.06
C VAL A 55 -12.47 -11.56 0.65
N GLY A 56 -11.34 -10.85 0.46
CA GLY A 56 -11.32 -9.48 -0.04
C GLY A 56 -11.99 -9.35 -1.41
N ARG A 57 -11.55 -10.15 -2.40
CA ARG A 57 -12.14 -10.17 -3.76
C ARG A 57 -13.63 -10.49 -3.74
N ARG A 58 -14.04 -11.56 -3.06
CA ARG A 58 -15.45 -11.95 -2.94
C ARG A 58 -16.32 -10.89 -2.26
N ARG A 59 -15.74 -10.11 -1.34
CA ARG A 59 -16.46 -8.99 -0.72
C ARG A 59 -16.73 -7.90 -1.75
N VAL A 60 -15.72 -7.48 -2.51
CA VAL A 60 -15.86 -6.46 -3.56
C VAL A 60 -16.95 -6.87 -4.56
N GLU A 61 -16.90 -8.12 -5.05
CA GLU A 61 -17.91 -8.70 -5.94
C GLU A 61 -19.34 -8.58 -5.37
N ARG A 62 -19.54 -8.95 -4.11
CA ARG A 62 -20.88 -8.90 -3.47
C ARG A 62 -21.38 -7.49 -3.20
N THR A 63 -20.48 -6.56 -2.91
CA THR A 63 -20.86 -5.19 -2.54
C THR A 63 -21.11 -4.28 -3.73
N GLY A 64 -20.85 -4.76 -4.96
CA GLY A 64 -21.22 -4.05 -6.20
C GLY A 64 -20.65 -2.64 -6.24
N ALA A 65 -19.35 -2.47 -6.02
CA ALA A 65 -18.72 -1.17 -6.24
C ALA A 65 -18.97 -0.77 -7.72
N PRO A 66 -19.68 0.33 -8.00
CA PRO A 66 -20.00 0.72 -9.37
C PRO A 66 -18.71 0.86 -10.19
N GLY A 67 -18.62 0.15 -11.32
CA GLY A 67 -17.46 0.21 -12.23
C GLY A 67 -16.45 -0.94 -12.14
N HIS A 68 -16.66 -1.94 -11.28
CA HIS A 68 -15.76 -3.10 -11.16
C HIS A 68 -16.07 -4.25 -12.13
N GLU A 69 -17.08 -4.09 -12.99
CA GLU A 69 -17.61 -5.19 -13.82
C GLU A 69 -16.85 -5.38 -15.14
N ASP A 70 -16.12 -4.37 -15.63
CA ASP A 70 -15.61 -4.40 -17.02
C ASP A 70 -14.11 -4.15 -17.21
N GLU A 71 -13.35 -3.69 -16.20
CA GLU A 71 -11.93 -3.37 -16.39
C GLU A 71 -11.03 -3.86 -15.25
N ASP A 72 -10.26 -4.91 -15.55
CA ASP A 72 -9.16 -5.36 -14.72
C ASP A 72 -8.01 -4.34 -14.74
N TRP A 73 -7.28 -4.17 -13.64
CA TRP A 73 -6.22 -3.18 -13.48
C TRP A 73 -5.12 -3.29 -14.56
N GLU A 74 -4.77 -4.51 -14.95
CA GLU A 74 -3.83 -4.74 -16.04
C GLU A 74 -4.41 -4.34 -17.40
N SER A 75 -5.71 -4.57 -17.60
CA SER A 75 -6.41 -4.19 -18.82
C SER A 75 -6.49 -2.67 -18.94
N TRP A 76 -6.74 -1.96 -17.84
CA TRP A 76 -6.69 -0.50 -17.79
C TRP A 76 -5.31 0.04 -18.16
N TRP A 77 -4.24 -0.49 -17.57
CA TRP A 77 -2.87 -0.08 -17.93
C TRP A 77 -2.53 -0.38 -19.39
N ARG A 78 -3.03 -1.49 -19.93
CA ARG A 78 -2.84 -1.86 -21.34
C ARG A 78 -3.58 -0.89 -22.27
N ALA A 79 -4.81 -0.50 -21.91
CA ALA A 79 -5.58 0.50 -22.65
C ALA A 79 -4.89 1.88 -22.60
N ALA A 80 -4.45 2.32 -21.42
CA ALA A 80 -3.70 3.56 -21.25
C ALA A 80 -2.40 3.57 -22.05
N ALA A 81 -1.67 2.45 -22.11
CA ALA A 81 -0.44 2.34 -22.89
C ALA A 81 -0.68 2.37 -24.41
N ALA A 82 -1.91 2.08 -24.87
CA ALA A 82 -2.29 2.12 -26.28
C ALA A 82 -2.79 3.51 -26.73
N ASP A 83 -2.99 4.44 -25.79
CA ASP A 83 -3.44 5.80 -26.10
C ASP A 83 -2.28 6.64 -26.69
N PRO A 84 -2.41 7.14 -27.94
CA PRO A 84 -1.38 7.96 -28.57
C PRO A 84 -0.99 9.20 -27.75
N GLU A 85 -1.93 9.82 -27.03
CA GLU A 85 -1.66 11.02 -26.21
C GLU A 85 -0.73 10.74 -25.02
N LEU A 86 -0.65 9.48 -24.57
CA LEU A 86 0.16 9.07 -23.42
C LEU A 86 1.53 8.49 -23.83
N THR A 87 1.81 8.34 -25.13
CA THR A 87 3.03 7.68 -25.65
C THR A 87 4.30 8.24 -25.01
N ASP A 88 4.50 9.56 -25.06
CA ASP A 88 5.68 10.22 -24.51
C ASP A 88 5.83 10.00 -22.99
N LEU A 89 4.72 9.93 -22.26
CA LEU A 89 4.71 9.69 -20.82
C LEU A 89 5.11 8.24 -20.49
N PHE A 90 4.66 7.26 -21.27
CA PHE A 90 5.06 5.86 -21.11
C PHE A 90 6.53 5.65 -21.48
N GLU A 91 7.03 6.30 -22.53
CA GLU A 91 8.46 6.27 -22.86
C GLU A 91 9.32 6.85 -21.73
N GLN A 92 8.90 7.97 -21.15
CA GLN A 92 9.61 8.58 -20.03
C GLN A 92 9.56 7.71 -18.78
N ARG A 93 8.42 7.05 -18.53
CA ARG A 93 8.25 6.09 -17.45
C ARG A 93 9.23 4.92 -17.59
N GLU A 94 9.36 4.31 -18.77
CA GLU A 94 10.29 3.19 -18.98
C GLU A 94 11.76 3.59 -18.79
N LYS A 95 12.15 4.81 -19.20
CA LYS A 95 13.51 5.34 -18.96
C LYS A 95 13.83 5.54 -17.47
N THR A 96 12.82 5.84 -16.66
CA THR A 96 12.96 6.15 -15.23
C THR A 96 12.49 5.02 -14.33
N ARG A 97 11.97 3.94 -14.91
CA ARG A 97 11.43 2.79 -14.19
C ARG A 97 12.55 2.20 -13.34
N PRO A 98 12.44 2.22 -12.01
CA PRO A 98 13.36 1.47 -11.17
C PRO A 98 13.30 0.01 -11.62
N ALA A 99 14.46 -0.66 -11.73
CA ALA A 99 14.48 -2.12 -11.85
C ALA A 99 13.54 -2.64 -10.77
N SER A 100 12.45 -3.27 -11.18
CA SER A 100 11.32 -3.61 -10.32
C SER A 100 11.82 -4.40 -9.12
N GLY A 101 12.08 -3.69 -8.03
CA GLY A 101 12.24 -4.32 -6.74
C GLY A 101 10.86 -4.84 -6.38
N ASP A 102 10.76 -6.12 -6.03
CA ASP A 102 9.54 -6.66 -5.46
C ASP A 102 9.09 -5.71 -4.35
N GLY A 103 7.93 -5.09 -4.57
CA GLY A 103 7.33 -4.22 -3.57
C GLY A 103 7.18 -4.96 -2.24
N ASN A 104 6.80 -4.25 -1.20
CA ASN A 104 6.61 -4.87 0.11
C ASN A 104 5.28 -5.62 0.26
N GLN A 105 4.63 -6.01 -0.84
CA GLN A 105 3.35 -6.72 -0.84
C GLN A 105 3.36 -8.05 -0.04
N HIS A 106 4.54 -8.57 0.31
CA HIS A 106 4.71 -9.76 1.15
C HIS A 106 4.86 -9.45 2.65
N LEU A 107 4.95 -8.17 3.05
CA LEU A 107 5.15 -7.80 4.45
C LEU A 107 3.83 -7.82 5.23
N SER A 108 3.88 -8.49 6.37
CA SER A 108 2.76 -8.54 7.31
C SER A 108 2.59 -7.24 8.11
N VAL A 109 1.45 -7.09 8.77
CA VAL A 109 1.22 -6.02 9.76
C VAL A 109 2.30 -6.01 10.84
N ALA A 110 2.78 -7.17 11.28
CA ALA A 110 3.84 -7.27 12.28
C ALA A 110 5.14 -6.66 11.76
N ARG A 111 5.53 -6.96 10.52
CA ARG A 111 6.72 -6.37 9.88
C ARG A 111 6.60 -4.87 9.66
N HIS A 112 5.44 -4.39 9.24
CA HIS A 112 5.18 -2.95 9.18
C HIS A 112 5.31 -2.29 10.55
N THR A 113 4.74 -2.91 11.58
CA THR A 113 4.79 -2.41 12.97
C THR A 113 6.23 -2.31 13.47
N GLU A 114 7.06 -3.32 13.22
CA GLU A 114 8.50 -3.29 13.54
C GLU A 114 9.22 -2.11 12.85
N LEU A 115 8.97 -1.90 11.56
CA LEU A 115 9.57 -0.79 10.80
C LEU A 115 9.12 0.57 11.31
N LEU A 116 7.84 0.72 11.63
CA LEU A 116 7.25 1.95 12.17
C LEU A 116 7.81 2.27 13.56
N HIS A 117 7.96 1.27 14.43
CA HIS A 117 8.62 1.44 15.72
C HIS A 117 10.08 1.87 15.58
N ARG A 118 10.84 1.23 14.66
CA ARG A 118 12.22 1.65 14.36
C ARG A 118 12.31 3.07 13.79
N ALA A 119 11.27 3.54 13.10
CA ALA A 119 11.18 4.92 12.62
C ALA A 119 10.79 5.93 13.72
N GLY A 120 10.38 5.45 14.90
CA GLY A 120 10.04 6.28 16.05
C GLY A 120 8.55 6.59 16.19
N PHE A 121 7.66 5.79 15.57
CA PHE A 121 6.25 5.74 15.93
C PHE A 121 6.09 4.88 17.18
N ARG A 122 5.32 5.35 18.18
CA ARG A 122 5.22 4.69 19.48
C ARG A 122 4.04 3.73 19.58
N HIS A 123 2.95 4.03 18.90
CA HIS A 123 1.75 3.21 18.88
C HIS A 123 1.37 2.91 17.43
N VAL A 124 1.07 1.66 17.12
CA VAL A 124 0.63 1.22 15.79
C VAL A 124 -0.58 0.32 16.00
N THR A 125 -1.67 0.60 15.32
CA THR A 125 -2.89 -0.22 15.43
C THR A 125 -3.63 -0.28 14.09
N PRO A 126 -4.12 -1.46 13.68
CA PRO A 126 -5.15 -1.53 12.66
C PRO A 126 -6.44 -0.91 13.20
N VAL A 127 -7.10 -0.07 12.39
CA VAL A 127 -8.41 0.52 12.72
C VAL A 127 -9.52 0.04 11.80
N TRP A 128 -9.16 -0.62 10.69
CA TRP A 128 -10.10 -1.20 9.73
C TRP A 128 -9.45 -2.37 9.00
N GLN A 129 -10.25 -3.36 8.60
CA GLN A 129 -9.82 -4.48 7.78
C GLN A 129 -10.98 -5.02 6.90
N ALA A 130 -10.66 -5.40 5.67
CA ALA A 130 -11.45 -6.32 4.86
C ALA A 130 -10.53 -7.22 4.03
N GLY A 131 -10.56 -8.53 4.27
CA GLY A 131 -9.59 -9.44 3.67
C GLY A 131 -8.16 -9.11 4.12
N ASP A 132 -7.26 -8.94 3.17
CA ASP A 132 -5.87 -8.50 3.35
C ASP A 132 -5.70 -6.98 3.45
N SER A 133 -6.69 -6.22 2.98
CA SER A 133 -6.69 -4.76 2.98
C SER A 133 -6.95 -4.23 4.40
N ARG A 134 -6.08 -3.33 4.89
CA ARG A 134 -6.20 -2.74 6.23
C ARG A 134 -5.88 -1.26 6.22
N VAL A 135 -6.37 -0.55 7.24
CA VAL A 135 -5.90 0.79 7.59
C VAL A 135 -5.09 0.68 8.88
N LEU A 136 -3.78 0.95 8.80
CA LEU A 136 -2.89 1.06 9.95
C LEU A 136 -2.72 2.52 10.35
N VAL A 137 -2.97 2.82 11.63
CA VAL A 137 -2.73 4.13 12.23
C VAL A 137 -1.53 4.03 13.15
N SER A 138 -0.56 4.92 12.95
CA SER A 138 0.68 4.99 13.72
C SER A 138 0.84 6.36 14.36
N LEU A 139 0.96 6.43 15.68
CA LEU A 139 1.13 7.68 16.42
C LEU A 139 2.60 7.97 16.69
N LYS A 140 3.01 9.20 16.39
CA LYS A 140 4.34 9.70 16.72
C LYS A 140 4.43 9.93 18.23
N GLY A 141 5.42 9.31 18.86
CA GLY A 141 5.74 9.48 20.28
C GLY A 141 6.36 10.84 20.58
#